data_AF-A0A2T0WL74-F1
#
_entry.id   AF-A0A2T0WL74-F1
#
_cell.length_a   1.000
_cell.length_b   1.000
_cell.length_c   1.000
_cell.angle_alpha   90.00
_cell.angle_beta   90.00
_cell.angle_gamma   90.00
#
_symmetry.space_group_name_H-M   'P 1'
#
loop_
_entity.id
_entity.type
_entity.pdbx_description
1 polymer ?
#
loop_
_entity_poly.entity_id
_entity_poly.type
_entity_poly.pdbx_seq_one_letter_code
_entity_poly.pdbx_strand_id
1 'polypeptide(L)' 'MHVLEGFPGIGADRAERLIQYFGSLQNVFISPESELVKVEGIGKTIARQMRMVLGE' A
#
# COMPACT_ATOMS: atom_id res chain seq x y z
N MET A 1 -11.47 8.51 -7.96
CA MET A 1 -11.55 7.45 -6.92
C MET A 1 -10.31 6.57 -7.11
N HIS A 2 -9.30 6.74 -6.26
CA HIS A 2 -8.09 5.93 -6.31
C HIS A 2 -8.28 4.70 -5.41
N VAL A 3 -8.21 3.49 -5.96
CA VAL A 3 -8.51 2.23 -5.25
C VAL A 3 -7.73 2.09 -3.92
N LEU A 4 -6.50 2.62 -3.88
CA LEU A 4 -5.63 2.58 -2.70
C LEU A 4 -6.11 3.46 -1.55
N GLU A 5 -6.82 4.56 -1.81
CA GLU A 5 -7.32 5.48 -0.76
C GLU A 5 -8.45 4.85 0.07
N GLY A 6 -9.02 3.73 -0.39
CA GLY A 6 -9.97 2.94 0.40
C GLY A 6 -9.31 2.12 1.51
N PHE A 7 -7.97 2.03 1.54
CA PHE A 7 -7.25 1.25 2.54
C PHE A 7 -7.03 2.06 3.82
N PRO A 8 -7.11 1.41 5.01
CA PRO A 8 -6.88 2.07 6.28
C PRO A 8 -5.50 2.75 6.33
N GLY A 9 -5.48 4.04 6.63
CA GLY A 9 -4.23 4.81 6.75
C GLY A 9 -3.55 5.10 5.40
N ILE A 10 -4.22 4.94 4.27
CA ILE A 10 -3.71 5.34 2.95
C ILE A 10 -4.48 6.56 2.46
N GLY A 11 -3.85 7.74 2.50
CA GLY A 11 -4.33 8.95 1.83
C GLY A 11 -3.81 9.06 0.40
N ALA A 12 -4.21 10.11 -0.30
CA ALA A 12 -3.79 10.38 -1.69
C ALA A 12 -2.27 10.43 -1.86
N ASP A 13 -1.57 11.04 -0.90
CA ASP A 13 -0.10 11.16 -0.90
C ASP A 13 0.61 9.80 -0.79
N ARG A 14 0.07 8.89 0.03
CA ARG A 14 0.58 7.52 0.17
C ARG A 14 0.22 6.65 -1.02
N ALA A 15 -1.00 6.81 -1.55
CA ALA A 15 -1.45 6.12 -2.75
C ALA A 15 -0.56 6.47 -3.95
N GLU A 16 -0.21 7.75 -4.12
CA GLU A 16 0.69 8.20 -5.19
C GLU A 16 2.09 7.58 -5.04
N ARG A 17 2.68 7.63 -3.84
CA ARG A 17 4.00 7.01 -3.58
C ARG A 17 4.01 5.50 -3.85
N LEU A 18 2.94 4.80 -3.48
CA LEU A 18 2.79 3.37 -3.76
C LEU A 18 2.81 3.10 -5.28
N ILE A 19 2.03 3.86 -6.06
CA ILE A 19 2.03 3.72 -7.52
C ILE A 19 3.38 4.10 -8.14
N GLN A 20 4.03 5.15 -7.66
CA GLN A 20 5.35 5.56 -8.14
C GLN A 20 6.43 4.50 -7.84
N TYR A 21 6.40 3.87 -6.66
CA TYR A 21 7.37 2.85 -6.26
C TYR A 21 7.13 1.51 -6.98
N PHE A 22 5.88 1.04 -7.02
CA PHE A 22 5.54 -0.29 -7.55
C PHE A 22 5.18 -0.27 -9.05
N GLY A 23 4.91 0.89 -9.63
CA GLY A 23 4.59 1.09 -11.05
C GLY A 23 3.16 0.70 -11.46
N SER A 24 2.45 -0.11 -10.68
CA SER A 24 1.06 -0.50 -10.97
C SER A 24 0.30 -0.94 -9.71
N LEU A 25 -1.04 -0.88 -9.75
CA LEU A 25 -1.88 -1.40 -8.66
C LEU A 25 -1.66 -2.90 -8.41
N GLN A 26 -1.50 -3.68 -9.48
CA GLN A 26 -1.22 -5.11 -9.36
C GLN A 26 0.04 -5.37 -8.54
N ASN A 27 1.12 -4.63 -8.80
CA ASN A 27 2.38 -4.77 -8.09
C ASN A 27 2.25 -4.37 -6.62
N VAL A 28 1.46 -3.34 -6.30
CA VAL A 28 1.18 -2.97 -4.89
C VAL A 28 0.48 -4.12 -4.16
N PHE A 29 -0.53 -4.74 -4.78
CA PHE A 29 -1.34 -5.76 -4.13
C PHE A 29 -0.59 -7.08 -3.94
N ILE A 30 0.21 -7.52 -4.93
CA ILE A 30 0.99 -8.74 -4.76
C ILE A 30 2.11 -8.57 -3.73
N SER A 31 2.57 -7.32 -3.49
CA SER A 31 3.51 -6.90 -2.42
C SER A 31 4.64 -7.91 -2.19
N PRO A 32 5.40 -8.00 -1.08
CA PRO A 32 4.96 -8.39 0.27
C PRO A 32 4.96 -7.25 1.30
N GLU A 33 4.55 -7.52 2.56
CA GLU A 33 4.60 -6.54 3.67
C GLU A 33 6.01 -5.92 3.81
N SER A 34 7.07 -6.72 3.67
CA SER A 34 8.45 -6.25 3.77
C SER A 34 8.87 -5.28 2.65
N GLU A 35 8.21 -5.32 1.49
CA GLU A 35 8.42 -4.33 0.43
C GLU A 35 7.55 -3.09 0.65
N LEU A 36 6.29 -3.27 1.08
CA LEU A 36 5.38 -2.16 1.37
C LEU A 36 5.99 -1.19 2.38
N VAL A 37 6.66 -1.69 3.43
CA VAL A 37 7.28 -0.85 4.46
C VAL A 37 8.47 -0.01 3.99
N LYS A 38 8.97 -0.23 2.76
CA LYS A 38 10.03 0.61 2.18
C LYS A 38 9.48 1.91 1.59
N VAL A 39 8.17 1.98 1.34
CA VAL A 39 7.54 3.19 0.84
C VAL A 39 7.41 4.20 1.98
N GLU A 40 7.88 5.42 1.75
CA GLU A 40 7.80 6.50 2.75
C GLU A 40 6.36 6.71 3.23
N GLY A 41 6.18 6.73 4.54
CA GLY A 41 4.86 6.87 5.17
C GLY A 41 4.07 5.55 5.30
N ILE A 42 4.59 4.43 4.79
CA ILE A 42 4.02 3.09 5.00
C ILE A 42 4.83 2.38 6.08
N GLY A 43 4.33 2.42 7.32
CA GLY A 43 4.90 1.64 8.43
C GLY A 43 4.37 0.21 8.47
N LYS A 44 4.97 -0.64 9.32
CA LYS A 44 4.53 -2.04 9.53
C LYS A 44 3.03 -2.17 9.82
N THR A 45 2.47 -1.27 10.63
CA THR A 45 1.03 -1.28 10.95
C THR A 45 0.17 -1.12 9.71
N ILE A 46 0.50 -0.16 8.84
CA ILE A 46 -0.24 0.12 7.61
C ILE A 46 -0.06 -1.03 6.62
N ALA A 47 1.18 -1.47 6.41
CA ALA A 47 1.49 -2.58 5.52
C ALA A 47 0.73 -3.86 5.93
N ARG A 48 0.69 -4.17 7.23
CA ARG A 48 -0.06 -5.31 7.75
C ARG A 48 -1.56 -5.16 7.59
N GLN A 49 -2.12 -3.98 7.84
CA GLN A 49 -3.54 -3.71 7.61
C GLN A 49 -3.92 -3.86 6.14
N MET A 50 -3.06 -3.43 5.21
CA MET A 50 -3.29 -3.66 3.79
C MET A 50 -3.36 -5.15 3.46
N ARG A 51 -2.48 -5.98 4.05
CA ARG A 51 -2.51 -7.44 3.86
C ARG A 51 -3.76 -8.09 4.42
N MET A 52 -4.19 -7.69 5.61
CA MET A 52 -5.45 -8.15 6.20
C MET A 52 -6.67 -7.84 5.31
N VAL A 53 -6.70 -6.67 4.67
CA VAL A 53 -7.80 -6.28 3.75
C VAL A 53 -7.80 -7.15 2.48
N LEU A 54 -6.64 -7.60 2.02
CA LEU A 54 -6.50 -8.51 0.88
C LEU A 54 -6.80 -9.98 1.25
N GLY A 55 -6.95 -10.30 2.54
CA GLY A 55 -7.22 -11.65 3.03
C GLY A 55 -5.96 -12.48 3.32
N GLU A 56 -4.81 -11.83 3.49
CA GLU A 56 -3.52 -12.43 3.86
C GLU A 56 -3.17 -12.23 5.34
#